data_AF-A0A316QM33-F1
#
_entry.id   AF-A0A316QM33-F1
#
_cell.length_a   1.000
_cell.length_b   1.000
_cell.length_c   1.000
_cell.angle_alpha   90.00
_cell.angle_beta   90.00
_cell.angle_gamma   90.00
#
_symmetry.space_group_name_H-M   'P 1'
#
loop_
_entity.id
_entity.type
_entity.pdbx_description
1 polymer ?
#
loop_
_entity_poly.entity_id
_entity_poly.type
_entity_poly.pdbx_seq_one_letter_code
_entity_poly.pdbx_strand_id
1 'polypeptide(L)'
;MFLDFLWAIIGKIVFFTGTIGGKNSFPKPLPKEEEEKYLALARKGDKEAKDVLIKHNMRLVAHIVKKYTGAAETDDLISVGSIGLIKAINTYEPGHGTALATYTARCIENEILMLIRTNKKHKNNLSLSDPVGMDKDGNELTLMDLLFEKEDCVFDKVERSVQREKLLRQIKLILSEREYTVVCLRYALKGGVPLPQREVAKMMKISRSYISRIEKRAIEKLRTRLHPEDFFE
;
A
#
# COMPACT_ATOMS: atom_id res chain seq x y z
N MET A 1 6.89 49.64 11.61
CA MET A 1 7.94 48.96 10.81
C MET A 1 9.06 48.38 11.65
N PHE A 2 9.88 49.19 12.36
CA PHE A 2 11.00 48.63 13.13
C PHE A 2 10.55 47.79 14.34
N LEU A 3 9.52 48.23 15.06
CA LEU A 3 8.93 47.45 16.17
C LEU A 3 8.28 46.14 15.70
N ASP A 4 7.61 46.14 14.55
CA ASP A 4 6.96 44.94 14.00
C ASP A 4 7.99 43.89 13.56
N PHE A 5 9.11 44.36 13.01
CA PHE A 5 10.25 43.52 12.66
C PHE A 5 10.92 42.92 13.91
N LEU A 6 11.04 43.72 14.98
CA LEU A 6 11.59 43.27 16.26
C LEU A 6 10.68 42.22 16.92
N TRP A 7 9.35 42.42 16.88
CA TRP A 7 8.39 41.44 17.37
C TRP A 7 8.45 40.15 16.55
N ALA A 8 8.53 40.24 15.22
CA ALA A 8 8.66 39.07 14.35
C ALA A 8 9.94 38.26 14.62
N ILE A 9 11.05 38.94 14.94
CA ILE A 9 12.31 38.30 15.34
C ILE A 9 12.16 37.64 16.71
N ILE A 10 11.59 38.32 17.70
CA ILE A 10 11.37 37.77 19.04
C ILE A 10 10.46 36.54 18.98
N GLY A 11 9.36 36.60 18.23
CA GLY A 11 8.46 35.46 18.03
C GLY A 11 9.17 34.26 17.40
N LYS A 12 10.02 34.49 16.39
CA LYS A 12 10.81 33.43 15.75
C LYS A 12 11.92 32.88 16.65
N ILE A 13 12.59 33.73 17.44
CA ILE A 13 13.62 33.31 18.40
C ILE A 13 13.00 32.48 19.52
N VAL A 14 11.82 32.87 20.05
CA VAL A 14 11.12 32.10 21.09
C VAL A 14 10.74 30.70 20.59
N PHE A 15 10.26 30.57 19.36
CA PHE A 15 10.03 29.26 18.73
C PHE A 15 11.33 28.47 18.52
N PHE A 16 12.43 29.14 18.19
CA PHE A 16 13.74 28.51 17.98
C PHE A 16 14.41 28.06 19.30
N THR A 17 14.18 28.77 20.41
CA THR A 17 14.74 28.42 21.73
C THR A 17 13.81 27.55 22.57
N GLY A 18 12.53 27.42 22.20
CA GLY A 18 11.57 26.53 22.87
C GLY A 18 11.90 25.03 22.75
N THR A 19 12.79 24.67 21.82
CA THR A 19 13.34 23.32 21.66
C THR A 19 14.62 23.09 22.47
N ILE A 20 15.19 24.14 23.09
CA ILE A 20 16.28 24.02 24.07
C ILE A 20 15.66 23.74 25.45
N GLY A 21 14.90 22.64 25.54
CA GLY A 21 14.63 22.01 26.82
C GLY A 21 15.95 21.45 27.35
N GLY A 22 16.37 21.90 28.53
CA GLY A 22 17.68 21.57 29.12
C GLY A 22 17.98 20.06 29.15
N LYS A 23 19.25 19.70 29.35
CA LYS A 23 19.89 18.36 29.32
C LYS A 23 19.20 17.20 30.09
N ASN A 24 18.00 17.40 30.62
CA ASN A 24 17.13 16.43 31.29
C ASN A 24 15.65 16.64 30.91
N SER A 25 15.27 16.39 29.66
CA SER A 25 13.91 16.63 29.12
C SER A 25 12.77 15.89 29.86
N PHE A 26 13.08 14.87 30.66
CA PHE A 26 12.11 14.15 31.49
C PHE A 26 12.45 14.26 32.99
N PRO A 27 11.46 14.20 33.89
CA PRO A 27 11.69 14.20 35.34
C PRO A 27 12.34 12.90 35.81
N LYS A 28 13.01 12.94 36.98
CA LYS A 28 13.67 11.76 37.57
C LYS A 28 12.61 10.75 38.04
N PRO A 29 12.93 9.44 38.15
CA PRO A 29 12.00 8.47 38.71
C PRO A 29 11.49 8.90 40.08
N LEU A 30 10.22 8.58 40.37
CA LEU A 30 9.62 8.88 41.66
C LEU A 30 10.29 8.06 42.79
N PRO A 31 10.35 8.59 44.01
CA PRO A 31 10.67 7.76 45.17
C PRO A 31 9.55 6.73 45.40
N LYS A 32 9.89 5.59 46.02
CA LYS A 32 8.99 4.44 46.18
C LYS A 32 7.66 4.83 46.85
N GLU A 33 7.70 5.65 47.90
CA GLU A 33 6.51 6.08 48.64
C GLU A 33 5.55 6.90 47.77
N GLU A 34 6.07 7.79 46.93
CA GLU A 34 5.25 8.56 45.98
C GLU A 34 4.73 7.68 44.85
N GLU A 35 5.56 6.77 44.33
CA GLU A 35 5.14 5.81 43.30
C GLU A 35 3.95 4.98 43.78
N GLU A 36 3.99 4.44 45.00
CA GLU A 36 2.88 3.70 45.61
C GLU A 36 1.61 4.56 45.76
N LYS A 37 1.76 5.82 46.19
CA LYS A 37 0.66 6.77 46.30
C LYS A 37 -0.01 7.03 44.94
N TYR A 38 0.76 7.34 43.91
CA TYR A 38 0.22 7.62 42.57
C TYR A 38 -0.35 6.36 41.93
N LEU A 39 0.21 5.17 42.18
CA LEU A 39 -0.38 3.91 41.75
C LEU A 39 -1.75 3.65 42.39
N ALA A 40 -1.90 3.96 43.67
CA ALA A 40 -3.19 3.84 44.36
C ALA A 40 -4.25 4.81 43.79
N LEU A 41 -3.86 6.04 43.43
CA LEU A 41 -4.73 7.02 42.79
C LEU A 41 -5.09 6.63 41.36
N ALA A 42 -4.11 6.19 40.57
CA ALA A 42 -4.30 5.73 39.20
C ALA A 42 -5.29 4.55 39.11
N ARG A 43 -5.28 3.65 40.10
CA ARG A 43 -6.25 2.55 40.24
C ARG A 43 -7.68 3.05 40.48
N LYS A 44 -7.84 4.19 41.16
CA LYS A 44 -9.16 4.83 41.35
C LYS A 44 -9.63 5.57 40.08
N GLY A 45 -8.89 5.50 38.99
CA GLY A 45 -9.23 6.14 37.72
C GLY A 45 -8.72 7.58 37.59
N ASP A 46 -7.88 8.03 38.52
CA ASP A 46 -7.26 9.36 38.45
C ASP A 46 -6.32 9.46 37.23
N LYS A 47 -6.67 10.35 36.30
CA LYS A 47 -5.91 10.59 35.07
C LYS A 47 -4.62 11.34 35.34
N GLU A 48 -4.62 12.30 36.28
CA GLU A 48 -3.43 13.08 36.61
C GLU A 48 -2.37 12.19 37.24
N ALA A 49 -2.78 11.27 38.11
CA ALA A 49 -1.88 10.29 38.70
C ALA A 49 -1.22 9.39 37.64
N LYS A 50 -1.97 8.97 36.62
CA LYS A 50 -1.42 8.21 35.48
C LYS A 50 -0.41 9.03 34.69
N ASP A 51 -0.73 10.30 34.39
CA ASP A 51 0.16 11.19 33.65
C ASP A 51 1.47 11.45 34.40
N VAL A 52 1.42 11.59 35.73
CA VAL A 52 2.61 11.70 36.58
C VAL A 52 3.45 10.43 36.48
N LEU A 53 2.86 9.25 36.65
CA LEU A 53 3.58 7.97 36.53
C LEU A 53 4.22 7.80 35.14
N ILE A 54 3.51 8.17 34.07
CA ILE A 54 4.03 8.12 32.70
C ILE A 54 5.24 9.05 32.55
N LYS A 55 5.10 10.33 32.90
CA LYS A 55 6.17 11.34 32.75
C LYS A 55 7.46 10.95 33.47
N HIS A 56 7.35 10.43 34.70
CA HIS A 56 8.50 10.03 35.51
C HIS A 56 9.17 8.73 35.05
N ASN A 57 8.48 7.90 34.26
CA ASN A 57 9.01 6.67 33.68
C ASN A 57 9.44 6.80 32.21
N MET A 58 9.31 7.97 31.57
CA MET A 58 9.73 8.19 30.18
C MET A 58 11.24 7.93 29.94
N ARG A 59 12.09 8.15 30.95
CA ARG A 59 13.53 7.81 30.85
C ARG A 59 13.77 6.33 30.62
N LEU A 60 12.92 5.47 31.17
CA LEU A 60 13.02 4.02 31.00
C LEU A 60 12.75 3.64 29.53
N VAL A 61 11.75 4.27 28.90
CA VAL A 61 11.46 4.09 27.47
C VAL A 61 12.69 4.44 26.64
N ALA A 62 13.26 5.63 26.85
CA ALA A 62 14.46 6.06 26.14
C ALA A 62 15.66 5.12 26.35
N HIS A 63 15.81 4.57 27.55
CA HIS A 63 16.87 3.60 27.85
C HIS A 63 16.67 2.26 27.12
N ILE A 64 15.44 1.73 27.11
CA ILE A 64 15.12 0.46 26.44
C ILE A 64 15.24 0.59 24.93
N VAL A 65 14.76 1.70 24.35
CA VAL A 65 14.84 1.96 22.90
C VAL A 65 16.29 1.93 22.39
N LYS A 66 17.28 2.35 23.19
CA LYS A 66 18.70 2.27 22.81
C LYS A 66 19.17 0.86 22.42
N LYS A 67 18.55 -0.19 22.96
CA LYS A 67 18.85 -1.59 22.61
C LYS A 67 18.39 -1.96 21.20
N TYR A 68 17.45 -1.21 20.63
CA TYR A 68 16.78 -1.49 19.35
C TYR A 68 17.11 -0.45 18.27
N THR A 69 18.14 0.38 18.47
CA THR A 69 18.59 1.36 17.47
C THR A 69 18.94 0.69 16.15
N GLY A 70 18.47 1.25 15.04
CA GLY A 70 18.68 0.71 13.69
C GLY A 70 17.65 -0.36 13.28
N ALA A 71 16.73 -0.78 14.15
CA ALA A 71 15.63 -1.68 13.76
C ALA A 71 14.42 -0.93 13.15
N ALA A 72 14.24 0.33 13.52
CA ALA A 72 13.28 1.28 12.98
C ALA A 72 13.76 2.70 13.30
N GLU A 73 13.06 3.71 12.80
CA GLU A 73 13.32 5.11 13.17
C GLU A 73 13.22 5.31 14.68
N THR A 74 14.12 6.11 15.24
CA THR A 74 14.23 6.25 16.70
C THR A 74 12.97 6.85 17.29
N ASP A 75 12.35 7.80 16.60
CA ASP A 75 11.11 8.46 17.02
C ASP A 75 9.92 7.48 17.05
N ASP A 76 9.86 6.54 16.10
CA ASP A 76 8.85 5.48 16.08
C ASP A 76 9.04 4.52 17.25
N LEU A 77 10.29 4.13 17.54
CA LEU A 77 10.61 3.26 18.67
C LEU A 77 10.24 3.92 20.00
N ILE A 78 10.51 5.22 20.16
CA ILE A 78 10.10 6.00 21.34
C ILE A 78 8.58 6.08 21.44
N SER A 79 7.89 6.33 20.33
CA SER A 79 6.42 6.43 20.28
C SER A 79 5.75 5.10 20.65
N VAL A 80 6.16 4.00 20.03
CA VAL A 80 5.66 2.66 20.34
C VAL A 80 6.04 2.22 21.76
N GLY A 81 7.26 2.53 22.19
CA GLY A 81 7.68 2.30 23.57
C GLY A 81 6.83 3.06 24.59
N SER A 82 6.41 4.28 24.26
CA SER A 82 5.52 5.09 25.09
C SER A 82 4.12 4.47 25.20
N ILE A 83 3.62 3.87 24.12
CA ILE A 83 2.36 3.08 24.15
C ILE A 83 2.52 1.90 25.12
N GLY A 84 3.65 1.20 25.07
CA GLY A 84 3.96 0.11 26.01
C GLY A 84 4.01 0.54 27.46
N LEU A 85 4.58 1.72 27.74
CA LEU A 85 4.57 2.34 29.06
C LEU A 85 3.14 2.66 29.53
N ILE A 86 2.33 3.34 28.70
CA ILE A 86 0.95 3.68 29.04
C ILE A 86 0.14 2.43 29.35
N LYS A 87 0.29 1.38 28.53
CA LYS A 87 -0.35 0.08 28.74
C LYS A 87 0.09 -0.53 30.07
N ALA A 88 1.39 -0.51 30.38
CA ALA A 88 1.92 -1.01 31.63
C ALA A 88 1.33 -0.28 32.85
N ILE A 89 1.28 1.05 32.83
CA ILE A 89 0.69 1.84 33.94
C ILE A 89 -0.80 1.53 34.11
N ASN A 90 -1.52 1.28 33.01
CA ASN A 90 -2.95 0.95 33.07
C ASN A 90 -3.23 -0.46 33.61
N THR A 91 -2.32 -1.42 33.41
CA THR A 91 -2.55 -2.84 33.75
C THR A 91 -1.71 -3.35 34.92
N TYR A 92 -0.82 -2.52 35.48
CA TYR A 92 0.05 -2.95 36.57
C TYR A 92 -0.70 -3.17 37.88
N GLU A 93 -0.39 -4.28 38.54
CA GLU A 93 -0.95 -4.65 39.84
C GLU A 93 0.15 -4.84 40.90
N PRO A 94 0.21 -3.95 41.91
CA PRO A 94 0.98 -4.18 43.13
C PRO A 94 0.59 -5.49 43.82
N GLY A 95 1.59 -6.24 44.30
CA GLY A 95 1.40 -7.47 45.08
C GLY A 95 1.91 -8.75 44.40
N HIS A 96 2.13 -8.76 43.09
CA HIS A 96 2.64 -9.91 42.33
C HIS A 96 4.17 -10.07 42.35
N GLY A 97 4.85 -9.53 43.38
CA GLY A 97 6.30 -9.68 43.58
C GLY A 97 7.21 -9.01 42.55
N THR A 98 6.68 -8.17 41.64
CA THR A 98 7.48 -7.48 40.61
C THR A 98 7.37 -5.97 40.73
N ALA A 99 8.51 -5.28 40.65
CA ALA A 99 8.57 -3.82 40.65
C ALA A 99 7.93 -3.24 39.37
N LEU A 100 7.33 -2.05 39.47
CA LEU A 100 6.69 -1.36 38.35
C LEU A 100 7.64 -1.23 37.15
N ALA A 101 8.89 -0.82 37.40
CA ALA A 101 9.91 -0.67 36.36
C ALA A 101 10.18 -1.98 35.61
N THR A 102 10.24 -3.12 36.30
CA THR A 102 10.49 -4.43 35.70
C THR A 102 9.32 -4.87 34.81
N TYR A 103 8.10 -4.72 35.31
CA TYR A 103 6.89 -5.02 34.53
C TYR A 103 6.79 -4.11 33.30
N THR A 104 6.98 -2.82 33.50
CA THR A 104 6.95 -1.79 32.46
C THR A 104 7.99 -2.05 31.38
N ALA A 105 9.21 -2.42 31.76
CA ALA A 105 10.26 -2.76 30.80
C ALA A 105 9.84 -3.92 29.87
N ARG A 106 9.19 -4.95 30.42
CA ARG A 106 8.66 -6.08 29.61
C ARG A 106 7.56 -5.64 28.65
N CYS A 107 6.66 -4.76 29.08
CA CYS A 107 5.61 -4.21 28.21
C CYS A 107 6.20 -3.36 27.08
N ILE A 108 7.15 -2.48 27.38
CA ILE A 108 7.85 -1.64 26.39
C ILE A 108 8.57 -2.53 25.37
N GLU A 109 9.38 -3.49 25.82
CA GLU A 109 10.08 -4.43 24.93
C GLU A 109 9.10 -5.19 24.04
N ASN A 110 7.96 -5.64 24.59
CA ASN A 110 6.98 -6.36 23.81
C ASN A 110 6.36 -5.53 22.68
N GLU A 111 5.97 -4.28 22.95
CA GLU A 111 5.42 -3.38 21.92
C GLU A 111 6.45 -3.07 20.83
N ILE A 112 7.71 -2.79 21.20
CA ILE A 112 8.80 -2.58 20.23
C ILE A 112 9.02 -3.83 19.37
N LEU A 113 9.03 -5.02 19.97
CA LEU A 113 9.17 -6.27 19.22
C LEU A 113 7.99 -6.52 18.27
N MET A 114 6.77 -6.11 18.64
CA MET A 114 5.61 -6.19 17.74
C MET A 114 5.75 -5.27 16.52
N LEU A 115 6.25 -4.04 16.70
CA LEU A 115 6.59 -3.15 15.58
C LEU A 115 7.58 -3.82 14.63
N ILE A 116 8.70 -4.33 15.17
CA ILE A 116 9.76 -4.95 14.37
C ILE A 116 9.22 -6.17 13.59
N ARG A 117 8.38 -7.00 14.22
CA ARG A 117 7.76 -8.17 13.54
C ARG A 117 6.84 -7.74 12.40
N THR A 118 6.14 -6.63 12.56
CA THR A 118 5.24 -6.09 11.54
C THR A 118 6.04 -5.54 10.37
N ASN A 119 7.09 -4.75 10.65
CA ASN A 119 7.97 -4.18 9.62
C ASN A 119 8.79 -5.24 8.88
N LYS A 120 9.09 -6.38 9.50
CA LYS A 120 9.79 -7.50 8.84
C LYS A 120 9.06 -7.99 7.58
N LYS A 121 7.73 -7.90 7.53
CA LYS A 121 6.94 -8.26 6.34
C LYS A 121 7.24 -7.37 5.13
N HIS A 122 7.65 -6.14 5.39
CA HIS A 122 7.93 -5.12 4.37
C HIS A 122 9.43 -4.95 4.11
N LYS A 123 10.30 -5.78 4.70
CA LYS A 123 11.76 -5.63 4.57
C LYS A 123 12.26 -5.73 3.12
N ASN A 124 11.52 -6.42 2.25
CA ASN A 124 11.86 -6.55 0.83
C ASN A 124 11.08 -5.58 -0.07
N ASN A 125 10.36 -4.62 0.52
CA ASN A 125 9.71 -3.57 -0.25
C ASN A 125 10.77 -2.52 -0.57
N LEU A 126 11.02 -2.32 -1.87
CA LEU A 126 11.86 -1.25 -2.39
C LEU A 126 10.94 -0.17 -2.95
N SER A 127 11.29 1.10 -2.76
CA SER A 127 10.56 2.17 -3.43
C SER A 127 10.96 2.20 -4.90
N LEU A 128 10.00 2.46 -5.79
CA LEU A 128 10.31 2.64 -7.21
C LEU A 128 11.11 3.91 -7.48
N SER A 129 11.05 4.87 -6.55
CA SER A 129 11.78 6.14 -6.61
C SER A 129 13.17 6.06 -5.98
N ASP A 130 13.55 4.93 -5.40
CA ASP A 130 14.89 4.79 -4.83
C ASP A 130 15.93 4.77 -5.97
N PRO A 131 17.02 5.55 -5.87
CA PRO A 131 18.06 5.57 -6.88
C PRO A 131 18.81 4.23 -6.86
N VAL A 132 18.95 3.62 -8.03
CA VAL A 132 19.68 2.35 -8.24
C VAL A 132 21.09 2.62 -8.78
N GLY A 133 21.31 3.77 -9.41
CA GLY A 133 22.61 4.16 -9.95
C GLY A 133 22.60 5.56 -10.55
N MET A 134 23.59 5.84 -11.39
CA MET A 134 23.68 7.06 -12.19
C MET A 134 23.65 6.69 -13.66
N ASP A 135 22.94 7.47 -14.46
CA ASP A 135 23.01 7.37 -15.92
C ASP A 135 24.34 7.94 -16.44
N LYS A 136 24.63 7.75 -17.74
CA LYS A 136 25.83 8.23 -18.43
C LYS A 136 26.01 9.75 -18.33
N ASP A 137 24.92 10.48 -18.15
CA ASP A 137 24.90 11.94 -17.98
C ASP A 137 25.00 12.39 -16.51
N GLY A 138 25.15 11.46 -15.56
CA GLY A 138 25.30 11.73 -14.13
C GLY A 138 23.99 11.99 -13.38
N ASN A 139 22.84 11.83 -14.03
CA ASN A 139 21.53 11.93 -13.38
C ASN A 139 21.24 10.68 -12.54
N GLU A 140 20.50 10.83 -11.45
CA GLU A 140 20.03 9.71 -10.62
C GLU A 140 19.09 8.82 -11.43
N LEU A 141 19.43 7.53 -11.54
CA LEU A 141 18.63 6.52 -12.21
C LEU A 141 17.79 5.79 -11.17
N THR A 142 16.47 5.87 -11.27
CA THR A 142 15.54 5.22 -10.35
C THR A 142 15.13 3.84 -10.85
N LEU A 143 14.55 3.02 -9.96
CA LEU A 143 13.99 1.73 -10.36
C LEU A 143 12.83 1.91 -11.35
N MET A 144 12.09 3.01 -11.26
CA MET A 144 11.00 3.35 -12.19
C MET A 144 11.50 3.53 -13.63
N ASP A 145 12.69 4.11 -13.82
CA ASP A 145 13.30 4.31 -15.13
C ASP A 145 13.75 2.99 -15.79
N LEU A 146 14.03 1.97 -14.98
CA LEU A 146 14.43 0.63 -15.42
C LEU A 146 13.24 -0.29 -15.70
N LEU A 147 12.05 0.03 -15.18
CA LEU A 147 10.86 -0.78 -15.38
C LEU A 147 10.27 -0.51 -16.76
N PHE A 148 10.64 -1.36 -17.71
CA PHE A 148 10.02 -1.37 -19.03
C PHE A 148 8.57 -1.85 -18.92
N GLU A 149 7.63 -1.04 -19.42
CA GLU A 149 6.34 -1.58 -19.80
C GLU A 149 6.57 -2.57 -20.94
N LYS A 150 5.99 -3.78 -20.85
CA LYS A 150 5.78 -4.58 -22.06
C LYS A 150 4.80 -3.79 -22.91
N GLU A 151 5.30 -2.83 -23.67
CA GLU A 151 4.51 -2.21 -24.70
C GLU A 151 4.07 -3.35 -25.63
N ASP A 152 2.78 -3.69 -25.63
CA ASP A 152 2.14 -3.91 -26.92
C ASP A 152 2.41 -2.60 -27.65
N CYS A 153 3.45 -2.56 -28.49
CA CYS A 153 3.91 -1.33 -29.08
C CYS A 153 2.75 -0.70 -29.85
N VAL A 154 2.75 0.62 -30.01
CA VAL A 154 1.70 1.29 -30.80
C VAL A 154 1.57 0.63 -32.18
N PHE A 155 2.68 0.14 -32.73
CA PHE A 155 2.72 -0.65 -33.96
C PHE A 155 1.94 -1.97 -33.85
N ASP A 156 2.06 -2.75 -32.78
CA ASP A 156 1.29 -3.99 -32.58
C ASP A 156 -0.22 -3.70 -32.55
N LYS A 157 -0.63 -2.61 -31.89
CA LYS A 157 -2.04 -2.21 -31.83
C LYS A 157 -2.56 -1.80 -33.20
N VAL A 158 -1.77 -1.04 -33.95
CA VAL A 158 -2.10 -0.62 -35.33
C VAL A 158 -2.14 -1.83 -36.26
N GLU A 159 -1.14 -2.71 -36.22
CA GLU A 159 -1.08 -3.92 -37.04
C GLU A 159 -2.29 -4.82 -36.79
N ARG A 160 -2.61 -5.12 -35.52
CA ARG A 160 -3.80 -5.90 -35.16
C ARG A 160 -5.09 -5.24 -35.65
N SER A 161 -5.15 -3.90 -35.66
CA SER A 161 -6.33 -3.18 -36.16
C SER A 161 -6.50 -3.33 -37.68
N VAL A 162 -5.40 -3.25 -38.44
CA VAL A 162 -5.38 -3.43 -39.89
C VAL A 162 -5.71 -4.88 -40.26
N GLN A 163 -5.10 -5.85 -39.57
CA GLN A 163 -5.38 -7.28 -39.75
C GLN A 163 -6.86 -7.60 -39.46
N ARG A 164 -7.43 -7.05 -38.39
CA ARG A 164 -8.86 -7.21 -38.06
C ARG A 164 -9.75 -6.67 -39.18
N GLU A 165 -9.42 -5.51 -39.73
CA GLU A 165 -10.20 -4.92 -40.82
C GLU A 165 -10.13 -5.77 -42.10
N LYS A 166 -8.93 -6.22 -42.50
CA LYS A 166 -8.74 -7.16 -43.62
C LYS A 166 -9.56 -8.43 -43.42
N LEU A 167 -9.50 -9.03 -42.22
CA LEU A 167 -10.28 -10.22 -41.86
C LEU A 167 -11.79 -9.99 -42.00
N LEU A 168 -12.30 -8.89 -41.46
CA LEU A 168 -13.73 -8.58 -41.54
C LEU A 168 -14.21 -8.40 -42.98
N ARG A 169 -13.38 -7.82 -43.86
CA ARG A 169 -13.68 -7.70 -45.30
C ARG A 169 -13.77 -9.08 -45.95
N GLN A 170 -12.79 -9.95 -45.74
CA GLN A 170 -12.78 -11.29 -46.34
C GLN A 170 -13.93 -12.17 -45.84
N ILE A 171 -14.19 -12.18 -44.53
CA ILE A 171 -15.32 -12.93 -43.95
C ILE A 171 -16.65 -12.46 -44.57
N LYS A 172 -16.82 -11.16 -44.82
CA LYS A 172 -18.04 -10.61 -45.42
C LYS A 172 -18.23 -11.03 -46.89
N LEU A 173 -17.14 -11.25 -47.64
CA LEU A 173 -17.21 -11.75 -49.02
C LEU A 173 -17.56 -13.25 -49.08
N ILE A 174 -17.11 -14.04 -48.10
CA ILE A 174 -17.29 -15.49 -48.08
C ILE A 174 -18.65 -15.90 -47.51
N LEU A 175 -19.09 -15.25 -46.43
CA LEU A 175 -20.29 -15.61 -45.68
C LEU A 175 -21.53 -14.84 -46.16
N SER A 176 -22.69 -15.48 -46.06
CA SER A 176 -23.96 -14.76 -46.20
C SER A 176 -24.18 -13.78 -45.04
N GLU A 177 -24.99 -12.74 -45.24
CA GLU A 177 -25.29 -11.73 -44.20
C GLU A 177 -25.75 -12.34 -42.85
N ARG A 178 -26.54 -13.43 -42.89
CA ARG A 178 -26.96 -14.14 -41.67
C ARG A 178 -25.81 -14.90 -41.01
N GLU A 179 -24.98 -15.60 -41.78
CA GLU A 179 -23.80 -16.29 -41.26
C GLU A 179 -22.80 -15.31 -40.66
N TYR A 180 -22.51 -14.22 -41.39
CA TYR A 180 -21.63 -13.13 -40.97
C TYR A 180 -22.08 -12.50 -39.64
N THR A 181 -23.37 -12.20 -39.50
CA THR A 181 -23.94 -11.62 -38.28
C THR A 181 -23.77 -12.56 -37.08
N VAL A 182 -24.06 -13.85 -37.26
CA VAL A 182 -23.90 -14.86 -36.19
C VAL A 182 -22.44 -14.96 -35.77
N VAL A 183 -21.50 -15.03 -36.70
CA VAL A 183 -20.06 -15.12 -36.40
C VAL A 183 -19.57 -13.85 -35.70
N CYS A 184 -19.97 -12.66 -36.14
CA CYS A 184 -19.59 -11.41 -35.50
C CYS A 184 -20.05 -11.33 -34.03
N LEU A 185 -21.28 -11.75 -33.74
CA LEU A 185 -21.82 -11.75 -32.38
C LEU A 185 -21.21 -12.83 -31.48
N ARG A 186 -20.90 -14.01 -32.03
CA ARG A 186 -20.33 -15.14 -31.28
C ARG A 186 -18.89 -14.87 -30.86
N TYR A 187 -18.09 -14.25 -31.72
CA TYR A 187 -16.65 -14.07 -31.52
C TYR A 187 -16.23 -12.61 -31.29
N ALA A 188 -17.20 -11.68 -31.19
CA ALA A 188 -16.96 -10.25 -30.99
C ALA A 188 -16.00 -9.63 -32.03
N LEU A 189 -16.09 -10.06 -33.29
CA LEU A 189 -15.18 -9.60 -34.35
C LEU A 189 -15.29 -8.10 -34.66
N LYS A 190 -16.43 -7.48 -34.34
CA LYS A 190 -16.66 -6.03 -34.46
C LYS A 190 -16.39 -5.25 -33.15
N GLY A 191 -15.80 -5.91 -32.16
CA GLY A 191 -15.68 -5.40 -30.80
C GLY A 191 -16.84 -5.84 -29.90
N GLY A 192 -16.69 -5.59 -28.60
CA GLY A 192 -17.63 -6.03 -27.57
C GLY A 192 -17.26 -7.37 -26.93
N VAL A 193 -18.25 -8.03 -26.32
CA VAL A 193 -18.07 -9.28 -25.57
C VAL A 193 -18.62 -10.45 -26.41
N PRO A 194 -17.92 -11.59 -26.50
CA PRO A 194 -18.42 -12.76 -27.21
C PRO A 194 -19.70 -13.30 -26.57
N LEU A 195 -20.77 -13.45 -27.35
CA LEU A 195 -22.07 -13.87 -26.85
C LEU A 195 -22.28 -15.39 -26.96
N PRO A 196 -22.87 -16.06 -25.97
CA PRO A 196 -23.25 -17.47 -26.05
C PRO A 196 -24.37 -17.70 -27.10
N GLN A 197 -24.41 -18.89 -27.72
CA GLN A 197 -25.41 -19.24 -28.75
C GLN A 197 -26.86 -18.97 -28.32
N ARG A 198 -27.18 -19.14 -27.03
CA ARG A 198 -28.52 -18.87 -26.49
C ARG A 198 -28.90 -17.40 -26.59
N GLU A 199 -27.96 -16.49 -26.37
CA GLU A 199 -28.19 -15.04 -26.44
C GLU A 199 -28.27 -14.57 -27.88
N VAL A 200 -27.40 -15.07 -28.76
CA VAL A 200 -27.49 -14.81 -30.20
C VAL A 200 -28.83 -15.31 -30.77
N ALA A 201 -29.29 -16.49 -30.33
CA ALA A 201 -30.59 -17.04 -30.70
C ALA A 201 -31.77 -16.14 -30.28
N LYS A 202 -31.73 -15.60 -29.06
CA LYS A 202 -32.72 -14.63 -28.57
C LYS A 202 -32.70 -13.35 -29.41
N MET A 203 -31.53 -12.78 -29.69
CA MET A 203 -31.37 -11.56 -30.49
C MET A 203 -31.88 -11.75 -31.92
N MET A 204 -31.56 -12.89 -32.54
CA MET A 204 -31.94 -13.20 -33.92
C MET A 204 -33.35 -13.82 -34.05
N LYS A 205 -34.08 -14.00 -32.93
CA LYS A 205 -35.41 -14.62 -32.87
C LYS A 205 -35.51 -15.98 -33.58
N ILE A 206 -34.49 -16.82 -33.41
CA ILE A 206 -34.43 -18.18 -33.99
C ILE A 206 -33.97 -19.19 -32.94
N SER A 207 -34.13 -20.49 -33.22
CA SER A 207 -33.77 -21.53 -32.24
C SER A 207 -32.26 -21.64 -32.04
N ARG A 208 -31.82 -21.97 -30.82
CA ARG A 208 -30.41 -22.25 -30.50
C ARG A 208 -29.81 -23.32 -31.41
N SER A 209 -30.56 -24.38 -31.69
CA SER A 209 -30.13 -25.47 -32.60
C SER A 209 -29.86 -24.93 -34.01
N TYR A 210 -30.67 -23.98 -34.47
CA TYR A 210 -30.48 -23.37 -35.79
C TYR A 210 -29.25 -22.45 -35.83
N ILE A 211 -29.00 -21.65 -34.78
CA ILE A 211 -27.74 -20.89 -34.63
C ILE A 211 -26.53 -21.81 -34.67
N SER A 212 -26.55 -22.93 -33.95
CA SER A 212 -25.45 -23.89 -33.95
C SER A 212 -25.16 -24.46 -35.34
N ARG A 213 -26.20 -24.72 -36.16
CA ARG A 213 -26.03 -25.16 -37.55
C ARG A 213 -25.43 -24.05 -38.43
N ILE A 214 -25.88 -22.81 -38.25
CA ILE A 214 -25.34 -21.64 -38.98
C ILE A 214 -23.86 -21.44 -38.64
N GLU A 215 -23.51 -21.43 -37.36
CA GLU A 215 -22.13 -21.29 -36.88
C GLU A 215 -21.22 -22.38 -37.45
N LYS A 216 -21.64 -23.66 -37.37
CA LYS A 216 -20.87 -24.77 -37.92
C LYS A 216 -20.65 -24.64 -39.43
N ARG A 217 -21.69 -24.28 -40.18
CA ARG A 217 -21.60 -24.08 -41.63
C ARG A 217 -20.70 -22.89 -42.00
N ALA A 218 -20.80 -21.80 -41.25
CA ALA A 218 -19.97 -20.61 -41.45
C ALA A 218 -18.49 -20.91 -41.22
N ILE A 219 -18.15 -21.59 -40.12
CA ILE A 219 -16.77 -21.98 -39.82
C ILE A 219 -16.21 -22.92 -40.88
N GLU A 220 -16.99 -23.90 -41.36
CA GLU A 220 -16.56 -24.80 -42.42
C GLU A 220 -16.25 -24.04 -43.71
N LYS A 221 -17.13 -23.11 -44.11
CA LYS A 221 -16.91 -22.25 -45.29
C LYS A 221 -15.66 -21.40 -45.16
N LEU A 222 -15.44 -20.79 -44.00
CA LEU A 222 -14.24 -20.00 -43.73
C LEU A 222 -13.00 -20.88 -43.81
N ARG A 223 -13.03 -22.08 -43.21
CA ARG A 223 -11.90 -23.02 -43.26
C ARG A 223 -11.48 -23.41 -44.68
N THR A 224 -12.44 -23.55 -45.60
CA THR A 224 -12.13 -23.95 -46.98
C THR A 224 -11.63 -22.79 -47.85
N ARG A 225 -12.03 -21.54 -47.54
CA ARG A 225 -11.85 -20.40 -48.46
C ARG A 225 -10.91 -19.31 -47.95
N LEU A 226 -10.48 -19.38 -46.70
CA LEU A 226 -9.69 -18.35 -46.04
C LEU A 226 -8.25 -18.86 -45.93
N HIS A 227 -7.34 -18.23 -46.69
CA HIS A 227 -5.95 -18.63 -46.78
C HIS A 227 -5.04 -17.61 -46.08
N PRO A 228 -3.87 -18.02 -45.55
CA PRO A 228 -2.93 -17.10 -44.92
C PRO A 228 -2.51 -15.93 -45.83
N GLU A 229 -2.43 -16.18 -47.13
CA GLU A 229 -2.07 -15.20 -48.16
C GLU A 229 -3.09 -14.05 -48.27
N ASP A 230 -4.33 -14.22 -47.80
CA ASP A 230 -5.35 -13.16 -47.79
C ASP A 230 -5.07 -12.07 -46.74
N PHE A 231 -4.08 -12.28 -45.86
CA PHE A 231 -3.77 -11.44 -44.69
C PHE A 231 -2.41 -10.74 -44.78
N PHE A 232 -1.43 -11.40 -45.39
CA PHE A 232 -0.05 -10.93 -45.52
C PHE A 232 0.18 -10.45 -46.96
N GLU A 233 0.16 -9.13 -47.15
CA GLU A 233 0.88 -8.44 -48.22
C GLU A 233 2.15 -7.85 -47.61
#